data_AF-A0A1G2XT43-F1
#
_entry.id   AF-A0A1G2XT43-F1
#
_cell.length_a   1.000
_cell.length_b   1.000
_cell.length_c   1.000
_cell.angle_alpha   90.00
_cell.angle_beta   90.00
_cell.angle_gamma   90.00
#
_symmetry.space_group_name_H-M   'P 1'
#
loop_
_entity.id
_entity.type
_entity.pdbx_description
1 polymer ?
#
loop_
_entity_poly.entity_id
_entity_poly.type
_entity_poly.pdbx_seq_one_letter_code
_entity_poly.pdbx_strand_id
1 'polypeptide(L)'
;MHKECIPIDYKSISQPVLACPVCNFFYVHPVGLECRSPGNSNGHVRIDSKGIHLNPEAPPSGRGVLIILHFTCECGHAFDYEFQFHKGNTLVECKTSRLPHDPSLRPETIWRD
;
A
#
# COMPACT_ATOMS: atom_id res chain seq x y z
N MET A 1 21.16 -11.53 -5.70
CA MET A 1 19.84 -11.83 -6.31
C MET A 1 19.00 -10.57 -6.25
N HIS A 2 18.56 -10.04 -7.40
CA HIS A 2 17.61 -8.93 -7.42
C HIS A 2 16.26 -9.47 -6.96
N LYS A 3 15.82 -9.10 -5.76
CA LYS A 3 14.45 -9.38 -5.31
C LYS A 3 13.56 -8.40 -6.06
N GLU A 4 12.64 -8.90 -6.88
CA GLU A 4 11.62 -8.04 -7.50
C GLU A 4 10.88 -7.32 -6.38
N CYS A 5 10.88 -5.98 -6.43
CA CYS A 5 10.22 -5.19 -5.38
C CYS A 5 8.70 -5.33 -5.44
N ILE A 6 8.13 -5.63 -6.61
CA ILE A 6 6.69 -5.80 -6.82
C ILE A 6 6.51 -7.09 -7.64
N PRO A 7 6.07 -8.20 -7.03
CA PRO A 7 5.89 -9.45 -7.74
C PRO A 7 4.57 -9.40 -8.51
N ILE A 8 4.68 -9.60 -9.82
CA ILE A 8 3.55 -9.59 -10.76
C ILE A 8 3.44 -10.96 -11.41
N ASP A 9 2.23 -11.53 -11.43
CA ASP A 9 1.94 -12.71 -12.23
C ASP A 9 1.29 -12.32 -13.56
N TYR A 10 1.78 -12.92 -14.63
CA TYR A 10 1.32 -12.71 -16.00
C TYR A 10 0.52 -13.90 -16.54
N LYS A 11 0.32 -14.96 -15.73
CA LYS A 11 -0.19 -16.25 -16.20
C LYS A 11 -1.64 -16.53 -15.82
N SER A 12 -2.21 -15.84 -14.82
CA SER A 12 -3.50 -16.22 -14.24
C SER A 12 -4.73 -15.53 -14.85
N ILE A 13 -4.60 -14.35 -15.46
CA ILE A 13 -5.68 -13.58 -16.10
C ILE A 13 -5.10 -12.90 -17.36
N SER A 14 -5.92 -12.46 -18.32
CA SER A 14 -5.47 -11.71 -19.52
C SER A 14 -4.72 -10.40 -19.21
N GLN A 15 -4.52 -10.07 -17.93
CA GLN A 15 -3.85 -8.89 -17.42
C GLN A 15 -2.91 -9.29 -16.27
N PRO A 16 -1.79 -8.55 -16.08
CA PRO A 16 -0.91 -8.76 -14.94
C PRO A 16 -1.65 -8.53 -13.63
N VAL A 17 -1.44 -9.42 -12.65
CA VAL A 17 -1.98 -9.31 -11.30
C VAL A 17 -0.88 -9.19 -10.26
N LEU A 18 -1.15 -8.42 -9.21
CA LEU A 18 -0.22 -8.27 -8.09
C LEU A 18 -0.21 -9.55 -7.24
N ALA A 19 0.97 -10.07 -6.94
CA ALA A 19 1.14 -11.19 -6.02
C ALA A 19 1.49 -10.69 -4.61
N CYS A 20 1.14 -11.48 -3.60
CA CYS A 20 1.62 -11.24 -2.24
C CYS A 20 3.14 -11.47 -2.17
N PRO A 21 3.94 -10.50 -1.69
CA PRO A 21 5.40 -10.63 -1.63
C PRO A 21 5.90 -11.64 -0.58
N VAL A 22 5.00 -12.18 0.25
CA VAL A 22 5.32 -13.19 1.28
C VAL A 22 5.07 -14.61 0.78
N CYS A 23 3.92 -14.86 0.15
CA CYS A 23 3.50 -16.21 -0.25
C CYS A 23 3.27 -16.39 -1.76
N ASN A 24 3.45 -15.35 -2.58
CA ASN A 24 3.17 -15.33 -4.01
C ASN A 24 1.72 -15.69 -4.41
N PHE A 25 0.77 -15.60 -3.47
CA PHE A 25 -0.65 -15.79 -3.78
C PHE A 25 -1.24 -14.53 -4.42
N PHE A 26 -2.12 -14.70 -5.41
CA PHE A 26 -2.60 -13.60 -6.28
C PHE A 26 -3.92 -12.96 -5.85
N TYR A 27 -4.61 -13.56 -4.88
CA TYR A 27 -5.79 -12.95 -4.26
C TYR A 27 -5.34 -11.89 -3.25
N VAL A 28 -4.91 -10.77 -3.82
CA VAL A 28 -4.46 -9.58 -3.12
C VAL A 28 -5.54 -8.51 -3.23
N HIS A 29 -5.82 -7.87 -2.12
CA HIS A 29 -6.87 -6.87 -2.00
C HIS A 29 -6.27 -5.53 -1.58
N PRO A 30 -6.53 -4.43 -2.31
CA PRO A 30 -6.20 -3.09 -1.83
C PRO A 30 -7.12 -2.76 -0.65
N VAL A 31 -6.55 -2.30 0.46
CA VAL A 31 -7.31 -1.98 1.68
C VAL A 31 -7.13 -0.54 2.13
N GLY A 32 -6.17 0.18 1.54
CA GLY A 32 -5.90 1.55 1.91
C GLY A 32 -4.94 2.25 0.94
N LEU A 33 -5.02 3.57 0.93
CA LEU A 33 -4.00 4.46 0.37
C LEU A 33 -3.73 5.58 1.36
N GLU A 34 -2.47 5.93 1.56
CA GLU A 34 -2.05 7.13 2.28
C GLU A 34 -1.15 7.98 1.40
N CYS A 35 -1.30 9.30 1.51
CA CYS A 35 -0.45 10.26 0.82
C CYS A 35 -0.12 11.42 1.76
N ARG A 36 1.16 11.62 2.06
CA ARG A 36 1.65 12.74 2.87
C ARG A 36 2.29 13.81 2.00
N SER A 37 1.95 15.06 2.30
CA SER A 37 2.47 16.24 1.61
C SER A 37 4.00 16.29 1.60
N PRO A 38 4.60 16.84 0.51
CA PRO A 38 6.04 16.97 0.37
C PRO A 38 6.61 18.12 1.20
N GLY A 39 7.91 18.03 1.49
CA GLY A 39 8.73 19.11 2.02
C GLY A 39 8.26 19.57 3.40
N ASN A 40 7.81 20.83 3.47
CA ASN A 40 7.39 21.51 4.70
C ASN A 40 5.89 21.83 4.72
N SER A 41 5.13 21.39 3.70
CA SER A 41 3.69 21.63 3.65
C SER A 41 2.96 20.56 4.43
N ASN A 42 2.09 20.94 5.36
CA ASN A 42 1.24 19.97 6.04
C ASN A 42 0.21 19.36 5.07
N GLY A 43 -0.31 18.19 5.42
CA GLY A 43 -1.37 17.54 4.69
C GLY A 43 -1.20 16.04 4.61
N HIS A 44 -2.31 15.34 4.81
CA HIS A 44 -2.43 13.91 4.68
C HIS A 44 -3.78 13.55 4.07
N VAL A 45 -3.75 12.74 3.02
CA VAL A 45 -4.93 12.10 2.43
C VAL A 45 -4.86 10.62 2.75
N ARG A 46 -5.95 10.07 3.28
CA ARG A 46 -6.12 8.62 3.47
C ARG A 46 -7.40 8.18 2.80
N ILE A 47 -7.35 7.07 2.08
CA ILE A 47 -8.51 6.44 1.44
C ILE A 47 -8.61 5.02 2.00
N ASP A 48 -9.80 4.65 2.48
CA ASP A 48 -10.12 3.29 2.96
C ASP A 48 -11.56 2.91 2.56
N SER A 49 -12.08 1.79 3.05
CA SER A 49 -13.46 1.35 2.79
C SER A 49 -14.53 2.35 3.24
N LYS A 50 -14.18 3.29 4.13
CA LYS A 50 -15.07 4.33 4.66
C LYS A 50 -15.01 5.62 3.85
N GLY A 51 -14.20 5.69 2.80
CA GLY A 51 -14.12 6.82 1.88
C GLY A 51 -12.81 7.60 2.00
N ILE A 52 -12.89 8.91 1.72
CA ILE A 52 -11.73 9.81 1.65
C ILE A 52 -11.65 10.63 2.94
N HIS A 53 -10.49 10.59 3.59
CA HIS A 53 -10.18 11.31 4.82
C HIS A 53 -9.07 12.32 4.54
N LEU A 54 -9.28 13.57 4.95
CA LEU A 54 -8.33 14.66 4.78
C LEU A 54 -7.94 15.22 6.15
N ASN A 55 -6.63 15.28 6.40
CA ASN A 55 -6.09 16.00 7.55
C ASN A 55 -5.08 17.06 7.07
N PRO A 56 -5.49 18.34 7.00
CA PRO A 56 -4.61 19.42 6.51
C PRO A 56 -3.48 19.77 7.48
N GLU A 57 -3.58 19.40 8.76
CA GLU A 57 -2.59 19.73 9.79
C GLU A 57 -1.54 18.62 10.02
N ALA A 58 -1.68 17.48 9.34
CA ALA A 58 -0.74 16.38 9.48
C ALA A 58 0.67 16.80 9.01
N PRO A 59 1.73 16.51 9.78
CA PRO A 59 3.08 16.92 9.41
C PRO A 59 3.56 16.20 8.14
N PRO A 60 4.39 16.87 7.33
CA PRO A 60 4.92 16.31 6.09
C PRO A 60 5.85 15.13 6.32
N SER A 61 6.18 14.42 5.24
CA SER A 61 7.15 13.32 5.24
C SER A 61 8.61 13.76 5.44
N GLY A 62 8.91 15.06 5.29
CA GLY A 62 10.26 15.63 5.33
C GLY A 62 11.11 15.38 4.07
N ARG A 63 10.55 14.75 3.02
CA ARG A 63 11.17 14.55 1.70
C ARG A 63 10.19 14.92 0.58
N GLY A 64 10.24 14.26 -0.58
CA GLY A 64 9.15 14.33 -1.55
C GLY A 64 7.85 13.74 -1.00
N VAL A 65 6.81 13.73 -1.84
CA VAL A 65 5.55 13.08 -1.50
C VAL A 65 5.82 11.63 -1.07
N LEU A 66 5.18 11.20 0.02
CA LEU A 66 5.18 9.80 0.44
C LEU A 66 3.82 9.23 0.09
N ILE A 67 3.80 8.21 -0.75
CA ILE A 67 2.59 7.49 -1.16
C ILE A 67 2.71 6.08 -0.62
N ILE A 68 1.70 5.61 0.10
CA ILE A 68 1.63 4.26 0.64
C ILE A 68 0.39 3.59 0.09
N LEU A 69 0.56 2.40 -0.50
CA LEU A 69 -0.53 1.54 -0.92
C LEU A 69 -0.58 0.33 0.00
N HIS A 70 -1.71 0.12 0.67
CA HIS A 70 -1.90 -0.93 1.64
C HIS A 70 -2.64 -2.10 1.01
N PHE A 71 -2.14 -3.31 1.22
CA PHE A 71 -2.70 -4.54 0.69
C PHE A 71 -2.82 -5.62 1.75
N THR A 72 -3.76 -6.53 1.50
CA THR A 72 -3.87 -7.80 2.21
C THR A 72 -3.96 -8.95 1.22
N CYS A 73 -3.70 -10.18 1.66
CA CYS A 73 -4.01 -11.37 0.87
C CYS A 73 -4.81 -12.39 1.69
N GLU A 74 -5.53 -13.29 0.99
CA GLU A 74 -6.36 -14.31 1.61
C GLU A 74 -5.58 -15.31 2.51
N CYS A 75 -4.24 -15.37 2.37
CA CYS A 75 -3.37 -16.17 3.26
C CYS A 75 -3.04 -15.48 4.60
N GLY A 76 -3.62 -14.32 4.91
CA GLY A 76 -3.42 -13.65 6.20
C GLY A 76 -2.17 -12.76 6.29
N HIS A 77 -1.59 -12.36 5.15
CA HIS A 77 -0.51 -11.37 5.12
C HIS A 77 -1.06 -9.98 4.83
N ALA A 78 -0.42 -8.96 5.40
CA ALA A 78 -0.58 -7.58 5.02
C ALA A 78 0.76 -7.06 4.50
N PHE A 79 0.72 -6.13 3.55
CA PHE A 79 1.93 -5.53 3.02
C PHE A 79 1.65 -4.17 2.40
N ASP A 80 2.66 -3.31 2.46
CA ASP A 80 2.61 -1.94 2.01
C ASP A 80 3.68 -1.70 0.94
N TYR A 81 3.32 -0.99 -0.12
CA TYR A 81 4.29 -0.38 -1.02
C TYR A 81 4.39 1.11 -0.73
N GLU A 82 5.57 1.53 -0.30
CA GLU A 82 5.90 2.93 -0.05
C GLU A 82 6.70 3.49 -1.23
N PHE A 83 6.18 4.57 -1.83
CA PHE A 83 6.84 5.32 -2.88
C PHE A 83 7.23 6.69 -2.36
N GLN A 84 8.50 7.05 -2.50
CA GLN A 84 8.97 8.36 -2.05
C GLN A 84 10.02 8.93 -3.00
N PHE A 85 9.81 10.17 -3.43
CA PHE A 85 10.80 10.87 -4.24
C PHE A 85 11.94 11.41 -3.36
N HIS A 86 13.17 11.08 -3.75
CA HIS A 86 14.38 11.61 -3.12
C HIS A 86 15.50 11.80 -4.14
N LYS A 87 15.98 13.05 -4.27
CA LYS A 87 17.16 13.41 -5.09
C LYS A 87 17.13 12.82 -6.51
N GLY A 88 16.03 13.04 -7.24
CA GLY A 88 15.91 12.59 -8.64
C GLY A 88 15.47 11.14 -8.82
N ASN A 89 15.29 10.38 -7.74
CA ASN A 89 14.90 8.97 -7.79
C ASN A 89 13.58 8.76 -7.06
N THR A 90 12.73 7.88 -7.58
CA THR A 90 11.58 7.34 -6.83
C THR A 90 12.03 6.08 -6.12
N LEU A 91 12.08 6.14 -4.80
CA LEU A 91 12.35 4.99 -3.95
C LEU A 91 11.07 4.16 -3.83
N VAL A 92 11.23 2.83 -3.81
CA VAL A 92 10.15 1.88 -3.56
C VAL A 92 10.58 0.96 -2.43
N GLU A 93 9.77 0.87 -1.39
CA GLU A 93 9.97 -0.07 -0.28
C GLU A 93 8.73 -0.97 -0.14
N CYS A 94 8.96 -2.24 0.17
CA CYS A 94 7.91 -3.21 0.46
C CYS A 94 8.00 -3.61 1.94
N LYS A 95 7.01 -3.23 2.73
CA LYS A 95 6.92 -3.63 4.15
C LYS A 95 5.88 -4.73 4.27
N THR A 96 6.19 -5.77 5.04
CA THR A 96 5.31 -6.93 5.19
C THR A 96 5.00 -7.15 6.66
N SER A 97 3.77 -7.58 6.95
CA SER A 97 3.29 -7.87 8.28
C SER A 97 2.21 -8.96 8.24
N ARG A 98 1.70 -9.35 9.40
CA ARG A 98 0.60 -10.30 9.54
C ARG A 98 -0.70 -9.55 9.81
N LEU A 99 -1.79 -10.05 9.24
CA LEU A 99 -3.11 -9.57 9.62
C LEU A 99 -3.41 -9.91 11.09
N PRO A 100 -4.17 -9.05 11.80
CA PRO A 100 -4.65 -9.36 13.14
C PRO A 100 -5.40 -10.69 13.18
N HIS A 101 -5.22 -11.43 14.27
CA HIS A 101 -5.97 -12.67 14.49
C HIS A 101 -7.46 -12.41 14.55
N ASP A 102 -7.87 -11.37 15.29
CA ASP A 102 -9.26 -10.90 15.37
C ASP A 102 -9.72 -10.36 14.00
N PRO A 103 -10.72 -11.00 13.35
CA PRO A 103 -11.23 -10.55 12.06
C PRO A 103 -11.84 -9.15 12.08
N SER A 104 -12.38 -8.68 13.22
CA SER A 104 -13.00 -7.36 13.33
C SER A 104 -12.00 -6.20 13.25
N LEU A 105 -10.72 -6.49 13.45
CA LEU A 105 -9.61 -5.54 13.35
C LEU A 105 -8.94 -5.56 11.97
N ARG A 106 -9.37 -6.46 11.07
CA ARG A 106 -8.78 -6.55 9.73
C ARG A 106 -9.31 -5.42 8.86
N PRO A 107 -8.45 -4.78 8.06
CA PRO A 107 -8.89 -3.74 7.17
C PRO A 107 -9.76 -4.34 6.05
N GLU A 108 -10.81 -3.61 5.69
CA GLU A 108 -11.73 -4.01 4.64
C GLU A 108 -11.14 -3.67 3.27
N THR A 109 -11.43 -4.49 2.26
CA THR A 109 -11.06 -4.20 0.88
C THR A 109 -11.74 -2.92 0.41
N ILE A 110 -10.99 -2.03 -0.25
CA ILE A 110 -11.56 -0.94 -1.04
C ILE A 110 -12.17 -1.56 -2.31
N TRP A 111 -13.34 -2.14 -2.14
CA TRP A 111 -14.14 -2.74 -3.20
C TRP A 111 -15.50 -2.06 -3.24
N ARG A 112 -16.15 -2.15 -4.40
CA ARG A 112 -17.55 -1.71 -4.52
C ARG A 112 -18.44 -2.73 -3.83
N ASP A 113 -19.48 -2.28 -3.15
CA ASP A 113 -20.68 -3.11 -3.04
C ASP A 113 -21.30 -3.28 -4.45
#